data_AF-M4AAB3-F1
#
_entry.id   AF-M4AAB3-F1
#
_cell.length_a   1.000
_cell.length_b   1.000
_cell.length_c   1.000
_cell.angle_alpha   90.00
_cell.angle_beta   90.00
_cell.angle_gamma   90.00
#
_symmetry.space_group_name_H-M   'P 1'
#
loop_
_entity.id
_entity.type
_entity.pdbx_description
1 polymer ?
#
loop_
_entity_poly.entity_id
_entity_poly.type
_entity_poly.pdbx_seq_one_letter_code
_entity_poly.pdbx_strand_id
1 'polypeptide(L)'
;MSFFDMSSLDELSDGLANLSMFPYFEIAHYIVSVMALREQPGALVLSRISPLACWFSSMLHCFGGAVLTGIMLAEPPIGPLSNSDNILLASIIWYLIFYCPMDWVYSFTTLTPIRVVLSAMKEVTRTWKILGGIAQAQDKYEDNLLIMIAIGWAKGAGGGLISNFEQLVRGIWRPETNELIRMSYPTKITLIGAVLFALEETQYLPVEKHHLMLFYTVFTVVNKSYMMLTGSSSFPFAPIEWLLFEVLFTGRFSYGALTLRRICGTIIMDNGTSNRGRITTRGSTKECRHNCPSPVRGDRGTRRAKDESDAKDSKKYK
;
A
#
# COMPACT_ATOMS: atom_id res chain seq x y z
N MET A 1 26.98 -22.63 14.05
CA MET A 1 25.53 -22.81 14.23
C MET A 1 25.32 -24.31 14.37
N SER A 2 24.74 -24.77 15.48
CA SER A 2 24.72 -26.19 15.84
C SER A 2 23.94 -27.00 14.80
N PHE A 3 24.35 -28.23 14.51
CA PHE A 3 23.60 -29.15 13.63
C PHE A 3 22.11 -29.26 14.01
N PHE A 4 21.82 -29.23 15.31
CA PHE A 4 20.46 -29.18 15.86
C PHE A 4 19.68 -27.90 15.48
N ASP A 5 20.34 -26.74 15.44
CA ASP A 5 19.69 -25.48 15.05
C ASP A 5 19.34 -25.48 13.56
N MET A 6 20.18 -26.07 12.70
CA MET A 6 19.87 -26.21 11.27
C MET A 6 18.67 -27.14 11.06
N SER A 7 18.64 -28.31 11.71
CA SER A 7 17.49 -29.23 11.59
C SER A 7 16.17 -28.61 12.06
N SER A 8 16.21 -27.79 13.12
CA SER A 8 15.00 -27.10 13.60
C SER A 8 14.57 -25.95 12.68
N LEU A 9 15.52 -25.27 12.03
CA LEU A 9 15.22 -24.24 11.03
C LEU A 9 14.58 -24.84 9.78
N ASP A 10 15.09 -25.99 9.31
CA ASP A 10 14.55 -26.71 8.17
C ASP A 10 13.09 -27.12 8.42
N GLU A 11 12.83 -27.74 9.58
CA GLU A 11 11.48 -28.15 10.00
C GLU A 11 10.52 -26.95 10.11
N LEU A 12 10.99 -25.82 10.64
CA LEU A 12 10.19 -24.59 10.74
C LEU A 12 9.89 -24.01 9.34
N SER A 13 10.87 -23.99 8.44
CA SER A 13 10.68 -23.48 7.08
C SER A 13 9.73 -24.35 6.27
N ASP A 14 9.82 -25.66 6.39
CA ASP A 14 8.92 -26.60 5.75
C ASP A 14 7.52 -26.51 6.33
N GLY A 15 7.40 -26.34 7.65
CA GLY A 15 6.12 -26.13 8.32
C GLY A 15 5.41 -24.86 7.82
N LEU A 16 6.15 -23.75 7.66
CA LEU A 16 5.61 -22.51 7.11
C LEU A 16 5.21 -22.66 5.63
N ALA A 17 6.02 -23.35 4.84
CA ALA A 17 5.79 -23.52 3.42
C ALA A 17 4.66 -24.51 3.09
N ASN A 18 4.24 -25.35 4.05
CA ASN A 18 3.09 -26.25 3.91
C ASN A 18 1.82 -25.71 4.60
N LEU A 19 1.86 -24.47 5.10
CA LEU A 19 0.76 -23.88 5.84
C LEU A 19 -0.46 -23.61 4.93
N SER A 20 -1.64 -24.07 5.34
CA SER A 20 -2.87 -23.77 4.61
C SER A 20 -3.33 -22.33 4.87
N MET A 21 -3.51 -21.56 3.79
CA MET A 21 -3.98 -20.17 3.90
C MET A 21 -5.48 -20.07 4.21
N PHE A 22 -6.28 -20.99 3.68
CA PHE A 22 -7.71 -21.03 3.92
C PHE A 22 -8.04 -21.88 5.17
N PRO A 23 -8.96 -21.45 6.05
CA PRO A 23 -9.69 -20.17 6.01
C PRO A 23 -9.01 -19.05 6.81
N TYR A 24 -8.16 -19.37 7.79
CA TYR A 24 -7.76 -18.43 8.85
C TYR A 24 -6.93 -17.23 8.35
N PHE A 25 -5.94 -17.47 7.49
CA PHE A 25 -5.10 -16.40 6.94
C PHE A 25 -5.87 -15.53 5.95
N GLU A 26 -6.76 -16.14 5.14
CA GLU A 26 -7.66 -15.40 4.25
C GLU A 26 -8.65 -14.53 5.04
N ILE A 27 -9.22 -15.03 6.15
CA ILE A 27 -10.06 -14.22 7.06
C ILE A 27 -9.29 -13.00 7.55
N ALA A 28 -8.05 -13.18 8.03
CA ALA A 28 -7.23 -12.07 8.50
C ALA A 28 -6.92 -11.06 7.39
N HIS A 29 -6.57 -11.54 6.19
CA HIS A 29 -6.36 -10.71 5.02
C HIS A 29 -7.61 -9.89 4.67
N TYR A 30 -8.79 -10.50 4.64
CA TYR A 30 -10.05 -9.82 4.35
C TYR A 30 -10.41 -8.82 5.44
N ILE A 31 -10.32 -9.18 6.73
CA ILE A 31 -10.61 -8.26 7.84
C ILE A 31 -9.73 -7.02 7.73
N VAL A 32 -8.41 -7.18 7.63
CA VAL A 32 -7.48 -6.04 7.60
C VAL A 32 -7.67 -5.21 6.33
N SER A 33 -8.01 -5.83 5.20
CA SER A 33 -8.23 -5.11 3.93
C SER A 33 -9.53 -4.31 3.94
N VAL A 34 -10.62 -4.88 4.44
CA VAL A 34 -11.92 -4.20 4.59
C VAL A 34 -11.83 -3.10 5.67
N MET A 35 -11.13 -3.34 6.77
CA MET A 35 -10.88 -2.30 7.78
C MET A 35 -10.11 -1.12 7.19
N ALA A 36 -9.06 -1.40 6.41
CA ALA A 36 -8.27 -0.35 5.76
C ALA A 36 -9.13 0.51 4.82
N LEU A 37 -10.10 -0.10 4.11
CA LEU A 37 -11.09 0.64 3.33
C LEU A 37 -12.03 1.45 4.23
N ARG A 38 -12.58 0.84 5.27
CA ARG A 38 -13.53 1.49 6.18
C ARG A 38 -12.93 2.73 6.85
N GLU A 39 -11.65 2.69 7.18
CA GLU A 39 -10.90 3.79 7.79
C GLU A 39 -10.63 4.94 6.81
N GLN A 40 -10.88 4.77 5.50
CA GLN A 40 -10.72 5.85 4.54
C GLN A 40 -11.84 6.90 4.67
N PRO A 41 -11.53 8.19 4.42
CA PRO A 41 -12.52 9.26 4.48
C PRO A 41 -13.73 8.99 3.57
N GLY A 42 -14.94 9.07 4.14
CA GLY A 42 -16.18 8.90 3.39
C GLY A 42 -16.61 7.46 3.12
N ALA A 43 -15.81 6.44 3.45
CA ALA A 43 -16.17 5.03 3.20
C ALA A 43 -17.42 4.58 3.97
N LEU A 44 -17.57 5.02 5.23
CA LEU A 44 -18.74 4.69 6.06
C LEU A 44 -20.02 5.37 5.56
N VAL A 45 -19.93 6.57 5.00
CA VAL A 45 -21.07 7.25 4.38
C VAL A 45 -21.46 6.54 3.09
N LEU A 46 -20.47 6.18 2.27
CA LEU A 46 -20.69 5.44 1.02
C LEU A 46 -21.37 4.09 1.28
N SER A 47 -21.01 3.36 2.34
CA SER A 47 -21.65 2.08 2.65
C SER A 47 -23.15 2.21 2.96
N ARG A 48 -23.59 3.37 3.44
CA ARG A 48 -25.01 3.64 3.75
C ARG A 48 -25.79 4.16 2.55
N ILE A 49 -25.14 4.94 1.67
CA ILE A 49 -25.78 5.52 0.48
C ILE A 49 -25.76 4.53 -0.70
N SER A 50 -24.66 3.81 -0.88
CA SER A 50 -24.41 2.93 -2.02
C SER A 50 -23.68 1.66 -1.56
N PRO A 51 -24.38 0.73 -0.89
CA PRO A 51 -23.78 -0.48 -0.32
C PRO A 51 -23.07 -1.35 -1.37
N LEU A 52 -23.60 -1.43 -2.59
CA LEU A 52 -22.96 -2.19 -3.68
C LEU A 52 -21.61 -1.60 -4.11
N ALA A 53 -21.50 -0.27 -4.18
CA ALA A 53 -20.23 0.39 -4.50
C ALA A 53 -19.19 0.14 -3.39
N CYS A 54 -19.62 0.20 -2.12
CA CYS A 54 -18.77 -0.12 -0.98
C CYS A 54 -18.33 -1.59 -0.97
N TRP A 55 -19.25 -2.53 -1.25
CA TRP A 55 -18.92 -3.94 -1.40
C TRP A 55 -17.90 -4.17 -2.52
N PHE A 56 -18.13 -3.58 -3.69
CA PHE A 56 -17.21 -3.75 -4.83
C PHE A 56 -15.82 -3.17 -4.54
N SER A 57 -15.74 -1.98 -3.94
CA SER A 57 -14.49 -1.40 -3.45
C SER A 57 -13.81 -2.31 -2.41
N SER A 58 -14.56 -2.96 -1.52
CA SER A 58 -14.03 -3.95 -0.57
C SER A 58 -13.47 -5.17 -1.29
N MET A 59 -14.14 -5.67 -2.34
CA MET A 59 -13.63 -6.76 -3.16
C MET A 59 -12.34 -6.38 -3.89
N LEU A 60 -12.20 -5.14 -4.37
CA LEU A 60 -10.94 -4.65 -4.95
C LEU A 60 -9.81 -4.60 -3.91
N HIS A 61 -10.10 -4.25 -2.66
CA HIS A 61 -9.11 -4.33 -1.59
C HIS A 61 -8.70 -5.78 -1.24
N CYS A 62 -9.64 -6.72 -1.29
CA CYS A 62 -9.39 -8.14 -0.97
C CYS A 62 -8.71 -8.89 -2.12
N PHE A 63 -9.16 -8.70 -3.35
CA PHE A 63 -8.77 -9.45 -4.55
C PHE A 63 -7.95 -8.63 -5.54
N GLY A 64 -7.59 -7.39 -5.22
CA GLY A 64 -6.88 -6.49 -6.14
C GLY A 64 -5.58 -7.04 -6.69
N GLY A 65 -4.87 -7.86 -5.92
CA GLY A 65 -3.71 -8.62 -6.40
C GLY A 65 -4.04 -9.52 -7.58
N ALA A 66 -5.08 -10.35 -7.44
CA ALA A 66 -5.48 -11.30 -8.46
C ALA A 66 -6.15 -10.64 -9.67
N VAL A 67 -6.93 -9.56 -9.45
CA VAL A 67 -7.51 -8.74 -10.53
C VAL A 67 -6.39 -8.10 -11.36
N LEU A 68 -5.41 -7.48 -10.71
CA LEU A 68 -4.31 -6.80 -11.39
C LEU A 68 -3.44 -7.78 -12.18
N THR A 69 -3.08 -8.93 -11.61
CA THR A 69 -2.34 -9.97 -12.34
C THR A 69 -3.14 -10.53 -13.50
N GLY A 70 -4.46 -10.71 -13.35
CA GLY A 70 -5.33 -11.13 -14.44
C GLY A 70 -5.26 -10.18 -15.64
N ILE A 71 -5.33 -8.87 -15.39
CA ILE A 71 -5.17 -7.84 -16.43
C ILE A 71 -3.78 -7.93 -17.09
N MET A 72 -2.72 -8.01 -16.28
CA MET A 72 -1.33 -8.04 -16.79
C MET A 72 -1.01 -9.28 -17.63
N LEU A 73 -1.61 -10.42 -17.28
CA LEU A 73 -1.43 -11.69 -17.98
C LEU A 73 -2.45 -11.89 -19.11
N ALA A 74 -3.34 -10.93 -19.36
CA ALA A 74 -4.48 -11.08 -20.28
C ALA A 74 -5.38 -12.30 -19.97
N GLU A 75 -5.49 -12.63 -18.69
CA GLU A 75 -6.45 -13.59 -18.15
C GLU A 75 -7.74 -12.85 -17.76
N PRO A 76 -8.89 -13.55 -17.68
CA PRO A 76 -10.12 -12.90 -17.26
C PRO A 76 -9.94 -12.28 -15.86
N PRO A 77 -10.00 -10.95 -15.69
CA PRO A 77 -9.74 -10.29 -14.41
C PRO A 77 -10.84 -10.55 -13.37
N ILE A 78 -11.98 -11.07 -13.84
CA ILE A 78 -13.08 -11.59 -13.02
C ILE A 78 -12.84 -13.04 -12.57
N GLY A 79 -11.79 -13.71 -13.05
CA GLY A 79 -11.41 -15.08 -12.65
C GLY A 79 -11.34 -15.28 -11.13
N PRO A 80 -10.81 -14.34 -10.32
CA PRO A 80 -10.85 -14.45 -8.86
C PRO A 80 -12.27 -14.51 -8.29
N LEU A 81 -13.26 -13.97 -9.01
CA LEU A 81 -14.68 -14.01 -8.66
C LEU A 81 -15.37 -15.34 -9.02
N SER A 82 -14.66 -16.33 -9.56
CA SER A 82 -15.22 -17.67 -9.72
C SER A 82 -15.23 -18.46 -8.41
N ASN A 83 -14.31 -18.14 -7.48
CA ASN A 83 -14.19 -18.80 -6.19
C ASN A 83 -15.28 -18.32 -5.22
N SER A 84 -16.44 -18.97 -5.29
CA SER A 84 -17.62 -18.61 -4.52
C SER A 84 -17.36 -18.59 -3.01
N ASP A 85 -16.55 -19.52 -2.50
CA ASP A 85 -16.21 -19.59 -1.07
C ASP A 85 -15.46 -18.34 -0.58
N ASN A 86 -14.44 -17.91 -1.32
CA ASN A 86 -13.64 -16.73 -0.96
C ASN A 86 -14.46 -15.44 -1.08
N ILE A 87 -15.31 -15.32 -2.11
CA ILE A 87 -16.19 -14.15 -2.27
C ILE A 87 -17.23 -14.11 -1.16
N LEU A 88 -17.84 -15.25 -0.84
CA LEU A 88 -18.83 -15.35 0.23
C LEU A 88 -18.18 -14.96 1.56
N LEU A 89 -17.00 -15.51 1.85
CA LEU A 89 -16.23 -15.19 3.05
C LEU A 89 -15.86 -13.71 3.15
N ALA A 90 -15.33 -13.13 2.07
CA ALA A 90 -15.01 -11.70 2.00
C ALA A 90 -16.26 -10.82 2.14
N SER A 91 -17.40 -11.26 1.58
CA SER A 91 -18.68 -10.55 1.68
C SER A 91 -19.27 -10.60 3.10
N ILE A 92 -19.16 -11.74 3.78
CA ILE A 92 -19.54 -11.88 5.19
C ILE A 92 -18.69 -10.93 6.05
N ILE A 93 -17.37 -10.92 5.84
CA ILE A 93 -16.45 -10.04 6.58
C ILE A 93 -16.75 -8.57 6.29
N TRP A 94 -16.98 -8.20 5.04
CA TRP A 94 -17.44 -6.87 4.67
C TRP A 94 -18.71 -6.48 5.42
N TYR A 95 -19.71 -7.35 5.42
CA TYR A 95 -20.98 -7.08 6.08
C TYR A 95 -20.80 -6.90 7.60
N LEU A 96 -20.03 -7.78 8.24
CA LEU A 96 -19.74 -7.70 9.67
C LEU A 96 -18.96 -6.43 10.02
N ILE A 97 -17.97 -6.03 9.23
CA ILE A 97 -17.19 -4.83 9.50
C ILE A 97 -17.99 -3.54 9.29
N PHE A 98 -18.95 -3.48 8.36
CA PHE A 98 -19.69 -2.23 8.09
C PHE A 98 -21.06 -2.13 8.78
N TYR A 99 -21.71 -3.26 9.07
CA TYR A 99 -23.12 -3.30 9.48
C TYR A 99 -23.40 -4.07 10.78
N CYS A 100 -22.38 -4.64 11.43
CA CYS A 100 -22.57 -5.32 12.72
C CYS A 100 -23.23 -4.37 13.76
N PRO A 101 -24.27 -4.83 14.49
CA PRO A 101 -24.93 -4.00 15.50
C PRO A 101 -23.92 -3.58 16.57
N MET A 102 -24.03 -2.33 17.04
CA MET A 102 -23.10 -1.74 18.03
C MET A 102 -21.62 -1.75 17.61
N ASP A 103 -21.34 -2.04 16.34
CA ASP A 103 -20.01 -2.03 15.76
C ASP A 103 -18.98 -2.95 16.46
N TRP A 104 -19.46 -4.06 17.04
CA TRP A 104 -18.67 -4.95 17.86
C TRP A 104 -17.48 -5.57 17.13
N VAL A 105 -17.71 -6.07 15.91
CA VAL A 105 -16.65 -6.75 15.14
C VAL A 105 -15.52 -5.78 14.81
N TYR A 106 -15.84 -4.58 14.31
CA TYR A 106 -14.81 -3.57 14.04
C TYR A 106 -14.12 -3.08 15.31
N SER A 107 -14.88 -2.83 16.39
CA SER A 107 -14.31 -2.42 17.67
C SER A 107 -13.34 -3.48 18.20
N PHE A 108 -13.68 -4.76 18.08
CA PHE A 108 -12.81 -5.87 18.45
C PHE A 108 -11.55 -5.94 17.58
N THR A 109 -11.69 -5.84 16.25
CA THR A 109 -10.54 -5.95 15.32
C THR A 109 -9.64 -4.72 15.32
N THR A 110 -10.12 -3.57 15.80
CA THR A 110 -9.33 -2.35 15.98
C THR A 110 -8.49 -2.35 17.26
N LEU A 111 -8.79 -3.20 18.24
CA LEU A 111 -7.97 -3.37 19.44
C LEU A 111 -6.52 -3.69 19.03
N THR A 112 -5.56 -2.90 19.50
CA THR A 112 -4.15 -3.00 19.10
C THR A 112 -3.58 -4.43 19.10
N PRO A 113 -3.71 -5.26 20.16
CA PRO A 113 -3.14 -6.60 20.14
C PRO A 113 -3.76 -7.48 19.04
N ILE A 114 -5.08 -7.39 18.83
CA ILE A 114 -5.79 -8.15 17.80
C ILE A 114 -5.42 -7.64 16.42
N ARG A 115 -5.37 -6.32 16.24
CA ARG A 115 -4.99 -5.68 14.98
C ARG A 115 -3.57 -6.07 14.55
N VAL A 116 -2.64 -6.16 15.51
CA VAL A 116 -1.25 -6.61 15.26
C VAL A 116 -1.23 -8.07 14.80
N VAL A 117 -1.94 -8.98 15.49
CA VAL A 117 -2.03 -10.40 15.08
C VAL A 117 -2.63 -10.55 13.69
N LEU A 118 -3.75 -9.89 13.42
CA LEU A 118 -4.39 -9.93 12.10
C LEU A 118 -3.48 -9.37 11.00
N SER A 119 -2.75 -8.30 11.30
CA SER A 119 -1.79 -7.72 10.35
C SER A 119 -0.60 -8.64 10.12
N ALA A 120 -0.09 -9.32 11.15
CA ALA A 120 0.96 -10.32 11.02
C ALA A 120 0.50 -11.48 10.12
N MET A 121 -0.70 -12.03 10.35
CA MET A 121 -1.28 -13.06 9.48
C MET A 121 -1.41 -12.58 8.02
N LYS A 122 -1.84 -11.34 7.80
CA LYS A 122 -1.91 -10.75 6.46
C LYS A 122 -0.54 -10.66 5.77
N GLU A 123 0.54 -10.37 6.51
CA GLU A 123 1.89 -10.38 5.95
C GLU A 123 2.35 -11.80 5.55
N VAL A 124 1.93 -12.84 6.29
CA VAL A 124 2.14 -14.25 5.87
C VAL A 124 1.43 -14.52 4.54
N THR A 125 0.14 -14.16 4.42
CA THR A 125 -0.63 -14.31 3.17
C THR A 125 0.02 -13.56 2.01
N ARG A 126 0.63 -12.40 2.27
CA ARG A 126 1.34 -11.62 1.24
C ARG A 126 2.51 -12.40 0.67
N THR A 127 3.33 -13.06 1.49
CA THR A 127 4.44 -13.91 1.00
C THR A 127 3.91 -14.95 0.02
N TRP A 128 2.88 -15.70 0.43
CA TRP A 128 2.22 -16.70 -0.41
C TRP A 128 1.67 -16.13 -1.72
N LYS A 129 1.09 -14.93 -1.68
CA LYS A 129 0.61 -14.24 -2.89
C LYS A 129 1.74 -13.87 -3.84
N ILE A 130 2.88 -13.41 -3.33
CA ILE A 130 4.05 -13.09 -4.17
C ILE A 130 4.56 -14.35 -4.87
N LEU A 131 4.81 -15.43 -4.11
CA LEU A 131 5.29 -16.69 -4.68
C LEU A 131 4.29 -17.26 -5.69
N GLY A 132 3.01 -17.28 -5.36
CA GLY A 132 1.97 -17.74 -6.28
C GLY A 132 1.80 -16.85 -7.51
N GLY A 133 2.37 -15.63 -7.52
CA GLY A 133 2.42 -14.76 -8.70
C GLY A 133 3.63 -15.08 -9.57
N ILE A 134 4.78 -15.32 -8.93
CA ILE A 134 6.01 -15.73 -9.62
C ILE A 134 5.82 -17.09 -10.30
N ALA A 135 5.27 -18.08 -9.59
CA ALA A 135 4.96 -19.39 -10.16
C ALA A 135 3.97 -19.28 -11.34
N GLN A 136 2.95 -18.43 -11.22
CA GLN A 136 2.00 -18.18 -12.31
C GLN A 136 2.68 -17.53 -13.54
N ALA A 137 3.62 -16.62 -13.32
CA ALA A 137 4.37 -16.00 -14.41
C ALA A 137 5.36 -16.98 -15.07
N GLN A 138 6.01 -17.84 -14.27
CA GLN A 138 6.95 -18.86 -14.73
C GLN A 138 6.27 -19.86 -15.66
N ASP A 139 5.11 -20.38 -15.27
CA ASP A 139 4.32 -21.34 -16.04
C ASP A 139 3.95 -20.80 -17.43
N LYS A 140 3.72 -19.48 -17.53
CA LYS A 140 3.26 -18.85 -18.78
C LYS A 140 4.36 -18.31 -19.68
N TYR A 141 5.45 -17.81 -19.10
CA TYR A 141 6.46 -17.04 -19.83
C TYR A 141 7.89 -17.57 -19.69
N GLU A 142 8.12 -18.77 -19.13
CA GLU A 142 9.43 -19.46 -19.10
C GLU A 142 10.64 -18.55 -18.73
N ASP A 143 11.04 -18.54 -17.45
CA ASP A 143 12.24 -17.87 -16.92
C ASP A 143 12.45 -16.38 -17.27
N ASN A 144 11.36 -15.66 -17.55
CA ASN A 144 11.40 -14.20 -17.74
C ASN A 144 11.38 -13.43 -16.40
N LEU A 145 12.57 -13.11 -15.87
CA LEU A 145 12.78 -12.44 -14.58
C LEU A 145 11.91 -11.18 -14.39
N LEU A 146 11.85 -10.28 -15.38
CA LEU A 146 11.08 -9.04 -15.26
C LEU A 146 9.57 -9.30 -15.16
N ILE A 147 9.06 -10.30 -15.87
CA ILE A 147 7.65 -10.67 -15.83
C ILE A 147 7.33 -11.29 -14.46
N MET A 148 8.18 -12.19 -13.97
CA MET A 148 8.06 -12.76 -12.62
C MET A 148 8.00 -11.68 -11.54
N ILE A 149 8.92 -10.72 -11.58
CA ILE A 149 8.95 -9.59 -10.63
C ILE A 149 7.65 -8.79 -10.74
N ALA A 150 7.21 -8.44 -11.95
CA ALA A 150 6.03 -7.62 -12.17
C ALA A 150 4.75 -8.30 -11.64
N ILE A 151 4.57 -9.60 -11.92
CA ILE A 151 3.40 -10.37 -11.50
C ILE A 151 3.44 -10.68 -9.99
N GLY A 152 4.60 -11.07 -9.45
CA GLY A 152 4.78 -11.28 -8.01
C GLY A 152 4.49 -10.01 -7.21
N TRP A 153 4.99 -8.86 -7.69
CA TRP A 153 4.73 -7.55 -7.08
C TRP A 153 3.25 -7.18 -7.16
N ALA A 154 2.63 -7.34 -8.34
CA ALA A 154 1.21 -7.09 -8.55
C ALA A 154 0.34 -7.95 -7.63
N LYS A 155 0.64 -9.24 -7.46
CA LYS A 155 -0.15 -10.14 -6.61
C LYS A 155 -0.01 -9.81 -5.12
N GLY A 156 1.19 -9.41 -4.68
CA GLY A 156 1.49 -9.05 -3.29
C GLY A 156 0.94 -7.69 -2.84
N ALA A 157 0.94 -6.68 -3.72
CA ALA A 157 0.54 -5.29 -3.41
C ALA A 157 -0.61 -4.75 -4.27
N GLY A 158 -1.32 -5.59 -5.02
CA GLY A 158 -2.29 -5.14 -6.03
C GLY A 158 -3.38 -4.21 -5.49
N GLY A 159 -3.88 -4.45 -4.27
CA GLY A 159 -4.86 -3.54 -3.64
C GLY A 159 -4.34 -2.11 -3.44
N GLY A 160 -3.04 -1.93 -3.20
CA GLY A 160 -2.41 -0.60 -3.17
C GLY A 160 -2.18 -0.05 -4.57
N LEU A 161 -1.67 -0.87 -5.49
CA LEU A 161 -1.38 -0.46 -6.87
C LEU A 161 -2.64 -0.01 -7.64
N ILE A 162 -3.79 -0.64 -7.38
CA ILE A 162 -5.08 -0.26 -7.97
C ILE A 162 -5.88 0.74 -7.11
N SER A 163 -5.31 1.25 -6.03
CA SER A 163 -6.04 2.12 -5.07
C SER A 163 -6.60 3.38 -5.71
N ASN A 164 -5.98 3.92 -6.75
CA ASN A 164 -6.53 5.07 -7.48
C ASN A 164 -7.79 4.73 -8.28
N PHE A 165 -7.83 3.54 -8.88
CA PHE A 165 -9.02 3.05 -9.56
C PHE A 165 -10.12 2.72 -8.55
N GLU A 166 -9.75 2.15 -7.41
CA GLU A 166 -10.67 1.94 -6.28
C GLU A 166 -11.26 3.27 -5.76
N GLN A 167 -10.46 4.32 -5.63
CA GLN A 167 -10.96 5.65 -5.26
C GLN A 167 -11.95 6.18 -6.31
N LEU A 168 -11.67 5.95 -7.59
CA LEU A 168 -12.57 6.34 -8.68
C LEU A 168 -13.92 5.61 -8.60
N VAL A 169 -13.94 4.33 -8.24
CA VAL A 169 -15.18 3.56 -7.97
C VAL A 169 -16.02 4.23 -6.87
N ARG A 170 -15.37 4.90 -5.92
CA ARG A 170 -16.03 5.63 -4.82
C ARG A 170 -16.36 7.08 -5.18
N GLY A 171 -16.08 7.52 -6.40
CA GLY A 171 -16.27 8.90 -6.87
C GLY A 171 -15.21 9.89 -6.38
N ILE A 172 -14.06 9.40 -5.91
CA ILE A 172 -12.93 10.22 -5.47
C ILE A 172 -11.83 10.15 -6.53
N TRP A 173 -11.35 11.29 -7.01
CA TRP A 173 -10.23 11.36 -7.94
C TRP A 173 -9.10 12.22 -7.37
N ARG A 174 -7.92 11.62 -7.17
CA ARG A 174 -6.72 12.27 -6.64
C ARG A 174 -5.49 11.86 -7.47
N PRO A 175 -5.25 12.50 -8.62
CA PRO A 175 -4.17 12.11 -9.52
C PRO A 175 -2.79 12.51 -9.01
N GLU A 176 -2.71 13.36 -7.97
CA GLU A 176 -1.44 13.88 -7.44
C GLU A 176 -0.65 12.82 -6.66
N THR A 177 -1.32 11.76 -6.21
CA THR A 177 -0.71 10.72 -5.36
C THR A 177 -1.05 9.33 -5.87
N ASN A 178 -0.03 8.58 -6.28
CA ASN A 178 -0.18 7.18 -6.69
C ASN A 178 0.88 6.35 -5.95
N GLU A 179 0.60 5.07 -5.71
CA GLU A 179 1.57 4.15 -5.10
C GLU A 179 2.88 4.05 -5.88
N LEU A 180 2.87 4.25 -7.21
CA LEU A 180 4.11 4.27 -8.01
C LEU A 180 4.95 5.53 -7.78
N ILE A 181 4.32 6.68 -7.48
CA ILE A 181 5.03 7.95 -7.24
C ILE A 181 5.59 7.96 -5.83
N ARG A 182 4.79 7.53 -4.84
CA ARG A 182 5.19 7.44 -3.44
C ARG A 182 4.77 6.09 -2.89
N MET A 183 5.66 5.11 -3.04
CA MET A 183 5.42 3.75 -2.56
C MET A 183 5.28 3.70 -1.04
N SER A 184 4.21 3.05 -0.57
CA SER A 184 4.04 2.72 0.83
C SER A 184 4.94 1.57 1.27
N TYR A 185 5.12 1.39 2.58
CA TYR A 185 5.90 0.27 3.13
C TYR A 185 5.48 -1.09 2.54
N PRO A 186 4.17 -1.44 2.48
CA PRO A 186 3.73 -2.70 1.87
C PRO A 186 4.21 -2.86 0.44
N THR A 187 4.03 -1.84 -0.40
CA THR A 187 4.42 -1.85 -1.82
C THR A 187 5.93 -2.02 -2.01
N LYS A 188 6.75 -1.35 -1.20
CA LYS A 188 8.22 -1.48 -1.24
C LYS A 188 8.67 -2.88 -0.84
N ILE A 189 8.16 -3.40 0.27
CA ILE A 189 8.51 -4.73 0.76
C ILE A 189 8.05 -5.84 -0.18
N THR A 190 6.89 -5.68 -0.83
CA THR A 190 6.45 -6.63 -1.86
C THR A 190 7.34 -6.59 -3.09
N LEU A 191 7.85 -5.42 -3.50
CA LEU A 191 8.76 -5.31 -4.63
C LEU A 191 10.09 -6.01 -4.32
N ILE A 192 10.65 -5.77 -3.12
CA ILE A 192 11.87 -6.45 -2.66
C ILE A 192 11.64 -7.97 -2.61
N GLY A 193 10.51 -8.41 -2.05
CA GLY A 193 10.14 -9.83 -2.02
C GLY A 193 10.04 -10.43 -3.42
N ALA A 194 9.37 -9.75 -4.35
CA ALA A 194 9.23 -10.20 -5.73
C ALA A 194 10.59 -10.33 -6.44
N VAL A 195 11.52 -9.41 -6.20
CA VAL A 195 12.90 -9.51 -6.72
C VAL A 195 13.63 -10.71 -6.11
N LEU A 196 13.59 -10.89 -4.79
CA LEU A 196 14.28 -11.99 -4.11
C LEU A 196 13.78 -13.36 -4.57
N PHE A 197 12.46 -13.56 -4.58
CA PHE A 197 11.87 -14.83 -4.99
C PHE A 197 12.02 -15.08 -6.50
N ALA A 198 12.01 -14.04 -7.35
CA ALA A 198 12.26 -14.23 -8.78
C ALA A 198 13.72 -14.60 -9.07
N LEU A 199 14.68 -14.04 -8.33
CA LEU A 199 16.10 -14.41 -8.43
C LEU A 199 16.37 -15.83 -7.91
N GLU A 200 15.63 -16.26 -6.87
CA GLU A 200 15.67 -17.64 -6.39
C GLU A 200 15.08 -18.61 -7.42
N GLU A 201 13.90 -18.32 -7.97
CA GLU A 201 13.25 -19.15 -8.98
C GLU A 201 14.11 -19.32 -10.25
N THR A 202 14.80 -18.25 -10.68
CA THR A 202 15.73 -18.27 -11.82
C THR A 202 17.15 -18.79 -11.49
N GLN A 203 17.36 -19.33 -10.28
CA GLN A 203 18.63 -19.91 -9.82
C GLN A 203 19.83 -18.93 -9.77
N TYR A 204 19.59 -17.61 -9.78
CA TYR A 204 20.64 -16.61 -9.54
C TYR A 204 20.97 -16.45 -8.05
N LEU A 205 20.03 -16.79 -7.16
CA LEU A 205 20.22 -16.75 -5.72
C LEU A 205 20.34 -18.19 -5.17
N PRO A 206 21.52 -18.63 -4.71
CA PRO A 206 21.73 -20.00 -4.23
C PRO A 206 21.25 -20.14 -2.77
N VAL A 207 19.93 -20.08 -2.57
CA VAL A 207 19.25 -20.25 -1.29
C VAL A 207 18.02 -21.12 -1.50
N GLU A 208 17.73 -22.03 -0.58
CA GLU A 208 16.53 -22.86 -0.68
C GLU A 208 15.26 -22.01 -0.49
N LYS A 209 14.26 -22.27 -1.35
CA LYS A 209 12.96 -21.59 -1.37
C LYS A 209 12.30 -21.50 -0.01
N HIS A 210 12.31 -22.61 0.74
CA HIS A 210 11.68 -22.73 2.05
C HIS A 210 12.36 -21.81 3.09
N HIS A 211 13.69 -21.75 3.11
CA HIS A 211 14.42 -20.81 3.98
C HIS A 211 14.17 -19.36 3.58
N LEU A 212 14.20 -19.04 2.29
CA LEU A 212 13.92 -17.67 1.82
C LEU A 212 12.49 -17.24 2.19
N MET A 213 11.52 -18.14 2.04
CA MET A 213 10.13 -17.91 2.45
C MET A 213 10.04 -17.60 3.95
N LEU A 214 10.72 -18.39 4.79
CA LEU A 214 10.75 -18.21 6.23
C LEU A 214 11.37 -16.86 6.61
N PHE A 215 12.59 -16.58 6.14
CA PHE A 215 13.29 -15.34 6.47
C PHE A 215 12.52 -14.11 6.02
N TYR A 216 12.01 -14.12 4.79
CA TYR A 216 11.19 -13.02 4.27
C TYR A 216 9.93 -12.82 5.12
N THR A 217 9.20 -13.89 5.43
CA THR A 217 7.95 -13.80 6.20
C THR A 217 8.19 -13.31 7.62
N VAL A 218 9.20 -13.84 8.32
CA VAL A 218 9.56 -13.35 9.67
C VAL A 218 9.95 -11.88 9.60
N PHE A 219 10.76 -11.49 8.61
CA PHE A 219 11.15 -10.10 8.42
C PHE A 219 9.93 -9.17 8.22
N THR A 220 9.01 -9.51 7.33
CA THR A 220 7.82 -8.67 7.06
C THR A 220 6.89 -8.59 8.26
N VAL A 221 6.66 -9.71 8.96
CA VAL A 221 5.82 -9.78 10.17
C VAL A 221 6.41 -8.94 11.30
N VAL A 222 7.71 -9.08 11.60
CA VAL A 222 8.38 -8.34 12.67
C VAL A 222 8.34 -6.85 12.38
N ASN A 223 8.72 -6.43 11.17
CA ASN A 223 8.72 -5.00 10.81
C ASN A 223 7.30 -4.43 10.82
N LYS A 224 6.31 -5.15 10.29
CA LYS A 224 4.91 -4.70 10.32
C LYS A 224 4.39 -4.53 11.74
N SER A 225 4.67 -5.50 12.61
CA SER A 225 4.26 -5.45 14.02
C SER A 225 4.95 -4.30 14.74
N TYR A 226 6.24 -4.11 14.52
CA TYR A 226 7.01 -3.00 15.08
C TYR A 226 6.47 -1.64 14.66
N MET A 227 6.17 -1.43 13.37
CA MET A 227 5.58 -0.19 12.87
C MET A 227 4.23 0.10 13.52
N MET A 228 3.41 -0.93 13.76
CA MET A 228 2.11 -0.77 14.42
C MET A 228 2.23 -0.44 15.91
N LEU A 229 3.21 -1.03 16.61
CA LEU A 229 3.43 -0.80 18.04
C LEU A 229 4.09 0.56 18.32
N THR A 230 5.00 1.01 17.45
CA THR A 230 5.71 2.28 17.63
C THR A 230 5.01 3.47 17.01
N GLY A 231 3.97 3.24 16.17
CA GLY A 231 3.31 4.29 15.39
C GLY A 231 4.23 4.95 14.35
N SER A 232 5.43 4.41 14.14
CA SER A 232 6.42 4.97 13.21
C SER A 232 6.18 4.46 11.79
N SER A 233 6.24 5.37 10.83
CA SER A 233 6.23 5.06 9.39
C SER A 233 7.63 4.85 8.81
N SER A 234 8.64 4.71 9.68
CA SER A 234 10.04 4.59 9.25
C SER A 234 10.27 3.26 8.52
N PHE A 235 10.65 3.37 7.25
CA PHE A 235 11.02 2.23 6.43
C PHE A 235 12.43 1.74 6.83
N PRO A 236 12.63 0.45 7.17
CA PRO A 236 13.91 -0.04 7.69
C PRO A 236 15.07 0.15 6.70
N PHE A 237 14.78 0.13 5.39
CA PHE A 237 15.78 0.30 4.35
C PHE A 237 15.85 1.73 3.78
N ALA A 238 15.26 2.73 4.44
CA ALA A 238 15.32 4.12 3.98
C ALA A 238 16.76 4.64 3.73
N PRO A 239 17.77 4.33 4.58
CA PRO A 239 19.14 4.74 4.31
C PRO A 239 19.73 4.10 3.04
N ILE A 240 19.36 2.84 2.77
CA ILE A 240 19.84 2.10 1.59
C ILE A 240 19.17 2.63 0.33
N GLU A 241 17.87 2.89 0.38
CA GLU A 241 17.12 3.49 -0.72
C GLU A 241 17.71 4.85 -1.10
N TRP A 242 18.03 5.70 -0.11
CA TRP A 242 18.70 6.97 -0.34
C TRP A 242 20.08 6.79 -0.99
N LEU A 243 20.87 5.83 -0.51
CA LEU A 243 22.18 5.52 -1.09
C LEU A 243 22.06 5.06 -2.55
N LEU A 244 21.12 4.16 -2.85
CA LEU A 244 20.87 3.69 -4.21
C LEU A 244 20.42 4.83 -5.12
N PHE A 245 19.55 5.71 -4.61
CA PHE A 245 19.12 6.90 -5.35
C PHE A 245 20.30 7.80 -5.70
N GLU A 246 21.17 8.10 -4.73
CA GLU A 246 22.35 8.94 -4.95
C GLU A 246 23.30 8.28 -5.96
N VAL A 247 23.58 6.98 -5.81
CA VAL A 247 24.53 6.24 -6.67
C VAL A 247 24.00 6.10 -8.11
N LEU A 248 22.75 5.67 -8.29
CA LEU A 248 22.21 5.32 -9.60
C LEU A 248 21.71 6.54 -10.39
N PHE A 249 21.12 7.53 -9.72
CA PHE A 249 20.41 8.62 -10.42
C PHE A 249 21.09 9.97 -10.29
N THR A 250 21.87 10.22 -9.24
CA THR A 250 22.53 11.53 -9.06
C THR A 250 24.03 11.50 -9.40
N GLY A 251 24.65 10.31 -9.43
CA GLY A 251 26.07 10.12 -9.73
C GLY A 251 27.01 10.74 -8.71
N ARG A 252 26.52 11.14 -7.53
CA ARG A 252 27.31 11.80 -6.47
C ARG A 252 27.77 10.78 -5.45
N PHE A 253 28.96 10.22 -5.64
CA PHE A 253 29.66 9.49 -4.57
C PHE A 253 30.27 10.50 -3.59
N SER A 254 29.42 11.22 -2.85
CA SER A 254 29.93 12.15 -1.84
C SER A 254 30.34 11.36 -0.61
N TYR A 255 31.65 11.31 -0.35
CA TYR A 255 32.30 10.85 0.89
C TYR A 255 31.84 11.63 2.16
N GLY A 256 30.67 12.28 2.14
CA GLY A 256 30.07 13.05 3.22
C GLY A 256 28.88 12.38 3.92
N ALA A 257 28.49 11.16 3.53
CA ALA A 257 27.35 10.44 4.12
C ALA A 257 27.54 10.10 5.63
N LEU A 258 28.78 10.10 6.14
CA LEU A 258 29.06 9.92 7.57
C LEU A 258 28.82 11.18 8.41
N THR A 259 28.83 12.37 7.81
CA THR A 259 28.73 13.63 8.55
C THR A 259 27.29 14.04 8.87
N LEU A 260 26.30 13.59 8.07
CA LEU A 260 24.89 13.91 8.34
C LEU A 260 24.29 13.08 9.48
N ARG A 261 24.92 11.95 9.85
CA ARG A 261 24.58 11.19 11.06
C ARG A 261 24.84 12.01 12.33
N ARG A 262 25.77 12.98 12.30
CA ARG A 262 26.04 13.92 13.40
C ARG A 262 24.98 15.02 13.51
N ILE A 263 24.45 15.50 12.39
CA ILE A 263 23.44 16.57 12.40
C ILE A 263 22.06 16.01 12.80
N CYS A 264 21.68 14.82 12.31
CA CYS A 264 20.41 14.20 12.68
C CYS A 264 20.43 13.59 14.09
N GLY A 265 21.59 13.14 14.58
CA GLY A 265 21.76 12.64 15.95
C GLY A 265 21.63 13.72 17.04
N THR A 266 21.79 15.00 16.69
CA THR A 266 21.69 16.11 17.66
C THR A 266 20.24 16.59 17.84
N ILE A 267 19.34 16.29 16.89
CA ILE A 267 17.92 16.69 16.98
C ILE A 267 17.13 15.76 17.94
N ILE A 268 17.68 14.58 18.28
CA ILE A 268 17.01 13.60 19.16
C ILE A 268 17.34 13.81 20.65
N MET A 269 18.25 14.71 21.01
CA MET A 269 18.62 14.98 22.43
C MET A 269 18.45 16.44 22.89
N ASP A 270 17.50 17.19 22.34
CA ASP A 270 17.14 18.48 22.96
C ASP A 270 15.63 18.68 23.03
N ASN A 271 15.00 17.93 23.95
CA ASN A 271 13.71 18.29 24.51
C ASN A 271 13.95 18.71 25.96
N GLY A 272 14.59 19.87 26.12
CA GLY A 272 14.90 20.50 27.40
C GLY A 272 14.69 22.02 27.29
N THR A 273 13.57 22.49 27.81
CA THR A 273 13.26 23.88 28.19
C THR A 273 14.44 24.87 28.21
N SER A 274 14.36 25.98 27.46
CA SER A 274 14.52 27.33 28.02
C SER A 274 14.25 28.44 26.99
N ASN A 275 13.73 29.53 27.54
CA ASN A 275 13.32 30.78 26.92
C ASN A 275 14.52 31.69 26.61
N ARG A 276 14.30 32.66 25.69
CA ARG A 276 14.99 33.97 25.56
C ARG A 276 16.32 34.01 24.77
N GLY A 277 16.35 34.82 23.70
CA GLY A 277 17.60 35.29 23.08
C GLY A 277 17.45 35.95 21.71
N ARG A 278 17.26 37.27 21.69
CA ARG A 278 17.24 38.14 20.51
C ARG A 278 18.68 38.37 20.02
N ILE A 279 19.01 38.12 18.75
CA ILE A 279 20.21 38.69 18.11
C ILE A 279 19.89 39.12 16.67
N THR A 280 20.12 40.42 16.44
CA THR A 280 20.11 41.15 15.16
C THR A 280 21.53 41.29 14.60
N THR A 281 21.71 41.11 13.29
CA THR A 281 22.70 41.83 12.43
C THR A 281 22.41 41.48 10.95
N ARG A 282 21.97 42.45 10.11
CA ARG A 282 22.77 43.21 9.11
C ARG A 282 23.80 42.34 8.38
N GLY A 283 23.86 42.19 7.06
CA GLY A 283 23.22 42.82 5.90
C GLY A 283 24.18 42.64 4.72
N SER A 284 23.71 42.22 3.54
CA SER A 284 24.35 42.57 2.27
C SER A 284 23.39 42.33 1.12
N THR A 285 23.03 43.44 0.50
CA THR A 285 22.31 43.64 -0.75
C THR A 285 22.93 42.82 -1.90
N LYS A 286 22.10 42.08 -2.64
CA LYS A 286 22.14 42.06 -4.12
C LYS A 286 20.72 41.93 -4.67
N GLU A 287 20.33 42.97 -5.35
CA GLU A 287 19.07 43.23 -6.02
C GLU A 287 19.03 42.47 -7.36
N CYS A 288 17.95 41.74 -7.64
CA CYS A 288 17.55 41.41 -9.01
C CYS A 288 16.01 41.45 -9.07
N ARG A 289 15.50 42.52 -9.67
CA ARG A 289 14.10 42.72 -10.06
C ARG A 289 13.67 41.66 -11.07
N HIS A 290 12.46 41.11 -10.93
CA HIS A 290 11.46 41.14 -12.01
C HIS A 290 10.05 40.80 -11.47
N ASN A 291 9.18 41.81 -11.64
CA ASN A 291 7.75 41.98 -11.40
C ASN A 291 6.82 40.75 -11.38
N CYS A 292 6.03 40.66 -10.30
CA CYS A 292 4.64 40.19 -10.31
C CYS A 292 3.68 41.37 -10.54
N PRO A 293 2.49 41.16 -11.11
CA PRO A 293 1.36 42.06 -10.88
C PRO A 293 0.20 41.37 -10.14
N SER A 294 -0.32 42.08 -9.15
CA SER A 294 -1.67 41.99 -8.60
C SER A 294 -1.97 43.36 -7.94
N PRO A 295 -3.21 43.72 -7.61
CA PRO A 295 -4.49 43.65 -8.34
C PRO A 295 -5.09 45.07 -8.54
N VAL A 296 -6.10 45.25 -9.40
CA VAL A 296 -6.88 46.50 -9.48
C VAL A 296 -8.34 46.25 -9.11
N ARG A 297 -8.89 47.20 -8.35
CA ARG A 297 -10.15 47.22 -7.60
C ARG A 297 -11.13 48.20 -8.25
N GLY A 298 -12.43 47.89 -8.18
CA GLY A 298 -13.56 48.82 -8.41
C GLY A 298 -14.55 48.31 -9.46
N ASP A 299 -15.88 48.49 -9.38
CA ASP A 299 -16.80 49.00 -8.38
C ASP A 299 -18.22 48.47 -8.76
N ARG A 300 -19.14 48.50 -7.79
CA ARG A 300 -20.61 48.33 -7.76
C ARG A 300 -21.44 48.16 -9.06
N GLY A 301 -22.47 47.30 -8.97
CA GLY A 301 -23.67 47.39 -9.80
C GLY A 301 -24.71 46.27 -9.63
N THR A 302 -25.76 46.55 -8.87
CA THR A 302 -27.02 45.79 -8.62
C THR A 302 -27.88 45.47 -9.86
N ARG A 303 -28.62 44.33 -9.85
CA ARG A 303 -30.06 44.11 -10.22
C ARG A 303 -30.30 42.62 -10.56
N ARG A 304 -31.00 41.82 -9.72
CA ARG A 304 -32.44 41.46 -9.70
C ARG A 304 -33.05 40.96 -11.04
N ALA A 305 -33.36 39.66 -11.03
CA ALA A 305 -34.57 38.93 -11.48
C ALA A 305 -35.26 39.29 -12.81
N LYS A 306 -35.50 38.26 -13.66
CA LYS A 306 -36.84 37.96 -14.18
C LYS A 306 -36.93 36.52 -14.73
N ASP A 307 -37.97 35.83 -14.27
CA ASP A 307 -38.57 34.62 -14.87
C ASP A 307 -39.03 34.88 -16.32
N GLU A 308 -39.05 33.85 -17.17
CA GLU A 308 -40.28 33.15 -17.59
C GLU A 308 -40.04 32.15 -18.74
N SER A 309 -40.85 31.10 -18.64
CA SER A 309 -41.12 29.98 -19.53
C SER A 309 -41.68 30.33 -20.91
N ASP A 310 -41.41 29.49 -21.91
CA ASP A 310 -42.38 28.90 -22.86
C ASP A 310 -41.61 28.03 -23.88
N ALA A 311 -41.78 26.71 -23.95
CA ALA A 311 -42.91 25.93 -24.48
C ALA A 311 -42.84 25.68 -26.01
N LYS A 312 -42.67 24.39 -26.36
CA LYS A 312 -43.05 23.71 -27.63
C LYS A 312 -42.21 24.12 -28.88
N ASP A 313 -42.05 23.34 -29.93
CA ASP A 313 -42.64 22.09 -30.38
C ASP A 313 -41.69 21.42 -31.39
N SER A 314 -41.76 20.10 -31.44
CA SER A 314 -41.83 19.29 -32.67
C SER A 314 -40.76 19.33 -33.79
N LYS A 315 -40.28 18.11 -34.07
CA LYS A 315 -40.13 17.43 -35.39
C LYS A 315 -38.77 17.48 -36.12
N LYS A 316 -38.12 16.31 -36.10
CA LYS A 316 -37.83 15.40 -37.24
C LYS A 316 -37.47 16.03 -38.58
N TYR A 317 -36.31 15.64 -39.11
CA TYR A 317 -35.96 15.14 -40.46
C TYR A 317 -34.42 15.27 -40.52
N LYS A 318 -33.60 14.30 -40.91
CA LYS A 318 -33.76 13.07 -41.68
C LYS A 318 -32.53 12.20 -41.41
#